data_AF-X1NWC9-F1
#
_entry.id   AF-X1NWC9-F1
#
_cell.length_a   1.000
_cell.length_b   1.000
_cell.length_c   1.000
_cell.angle_alpha   90.00
_cell.angle_beta   90.00
_cell.angle_gamma   90.00
#
_symmetry.space_group_name_H-M   'P 1'
#
loop_
_entity.id
_entity.type
_entity.pdbx_description
1 polymer ?
#
loop_
_entity_poly.entity_id
_entity_poly.type
_entity_poly.pdbx_seq_one_letter_code
_entity_poly.pdbx_strand_id
1 'polypeptide(L)'
;MPEGIKLKHQFGLYAAESPPKLTARPVWIPFPRGLPGAPQAPQNLTNATFTPAVLEELTAGIKKVVTVPVIAVGKITPEAGERMLEEKKADLIAIGKALLADPEFLNKVASGRLEDITPCIGCMECRDDLRNPEVIGIRCQVNAALGREEESKIVPAKKSRVKLGT
;
A
#
# COMPACT_ATOMS: atom_id res chain seq x y z
N MET A 1 -33.09 -12.66 -19.50
CA MET A 1 -31.64 -12.71 -19.22
C MET A 1 -31.10 -11.31 -19.49
N PRO A 2 -30.90 -10.47 -18.45
CA PRO A 2 -30.51 -9.06 -18.62
C PRO A 2 -29.01 -9.01 -18.96
N GLU A 3 -28.63 -8.41 -20.09
CA GLU A 3 -28.37 -6.97 -20.28
C GLU A 3 -27.13 -6.47 -19.52
N GLY A 4 -26.19 -5.94 -20.29
CA GLY A 4 -24.84 -5.60 -19.88
C GLY A 4 -24.75 -4.60 -18.73
N ILE A 5 -23.71 -4.81 -17.91
CA ILE A 5 -23.29 -3.92 -16.83
C ILE A 5 -22.86 -2.59 -17.46
N LYS A 6 -23.79 -1.63 -17.47
CA LYS A 6 -23.50 -0.23 -17.80
C LYS A 6 -22.67 0.35 -16.65
N LEU A 7 -21.40 0.65 -16.93
CA LEU A 7 -20.52 1.48 -16.11
C LEU A 7 -21.15 2.87 -15.96
N LYS A 8 -22.04 3.03 -14.99
CA LYS A 8 -22.42 4.33 -14.45
C LYS A 8 -21.40 4.67 -13.39
N HIS A 9 -20.27 5.28 -13.74
CA HIS A 9 -19.56 6.28 -12.92
C HIS A 9 -18.44 6.85 -13.78
N GLN A 10 -18.80 7.94 -14.44
CA GLN A 10 -17.95 8.86 -15.15
C GLN A 10 -16.79 9.30 -14.23
N PHE A 11 -15.56 9.17 -14.72
CA PHE A 11 -14.37 9.77 -14.13
C PHE A 11 -14.59 11.30 -14.04
N GLY A 12 -15.05 11.76 -12.88
CA GLY A 12 -15.15 13.18 -12.56
C GLY A 12 -13.89 13.61 -11.83
N LEU A 13 -13.06 14.41 -12.49
CA LEU A 13 -12.09 15.29 -11.83
C LEU A 13 -12.87 16.20 -10.87
N TYR A 14 -12.94 15.84 -9.60
CA TYR A 14 -13.46 16.74 -8.57
C TYR A 14 -12.39 17.79 -8.27
N ALA A 15 -12.56 18.98 -8.87
CA ALA A 15 -12.05 20.20 -8.29
C ALA A 15 -12.68 20.34 -6.89
N ALA A 16 -11.87 20.22 -5.85
CA ALA A 16 -12.31 20.34 -4.47
C ALA A 16 -12.84 21.76 -4.23
N GLU A 17 -14.17 21.93 -4.23
CA GLU A 17 -14.80 23.11 -3.67
C GLU A 17 -14.40 23.23 -2.19
N SER A 18 -14.01 24.44 -1.82
CA SER A 18 -13.33 24.73 -0.56
C SER A 18 -14.21 24.39 0.66
N PRO A 19 -13.70 23.67 1.68
CA PRO A 19 -14.46 23.41 2.89
C PRO A 19 -14.79 24.71 3.64
N PRO A 20 -15.93 24.78 4.36
CA PRO A 20 -16.34 25.97 5.08
C PRO A 20 -15.28 26.35 6.11
N LYS A 21 -14.97 27.65 6.11
CA LYS A 21 -13.92 28.35 6.86
C LYS A 21 -13.75 27.80 8.28
N LEU A 22 -12.81 26.88 8.49
CA LEU A 22 -12.21 26.65 9.80
C LEU A 22 -11.38 27.89 10.14
N THR A 23 -11.94 28.78 10.95
CA THR A 23 -11.29 30.00 11.45
C THR A 23 -10.23 29.73 12.52
N ALA A 24 -9.65 28.53 12.56
CA ALA A 24 -8.46 28.26 13.35
C ALA A 24 -7.25 28.49 12.44
N ARG A 25 -6.58 29.63 12.61
CA ARG A 25 -5.24 29.89 12.05
C ARG A 25 -4.41 28.62 12.24
N PRO A 26 -3.74 28.08 11.20
CA PRO A 26 -2.91 26.91 11.38
C PRO A 26 -1.73 27.34 12.25
N VAL A 27 -1.86 27.13 13.56
CA VAL A 27 -0.69 26.98 14.40
C VAL A 27 -0.08 25.69 13.89
N TRP A 28 0.93 25.82 13.05
CA TRP A 28 1.88 24.76 12.77
C TRP A 28 2.56 24.48 14.12
N ILE A 29 1.88 23.76 15.02
CA ILE A 29 2.48 23.24 16.23
C ILE A 29 3.50 22.25 15.69
N PRO A 30 4.81 22.51 15.79
CA PRO A 30 5.79 21.51 15.42
C PRO A 30 5.55 20.38 16.40
N PHE A 31 4.84 19.34 15.99
CA PHE A 31 4.54 18.21 16.87
C PHE A 31 5.91 17.64 17.26
N PRO A 32 6.38 17.84 18.50
CA PRO A 32 7.70 17.36 18.87
C PRO A 32 7.60 15.84 18.79
N ARG A 33 8.44 15.22 17.96
CA ARG A 33 8.57 13.76 17.98
C ARG A 33 8.89 13.35 19.42
N GLY A 34 8.02 12.57 20.06
CA GLY A 34 8.30 11.97 21.37
C GLY A 34 7.68 12.66 22.59
N LEU A 35 6.41 13.09 22.52
CA LEU A 35 5.64 13.38 23.75
C LEU A 35 5.62 12.14 24.66
N PRO A 36 6.10 12.22 25.92
CA PRO A 36 5.98 11.13 26.89
C PRO A 36 4.51 10.78 27.08
N GLY A 37 4.13 9.54 26.79
CA GLY A 37 2.75 9.07 26.96
C GLY A 37 1.79 9.30 25.79
N ALA A 38 2.24 9.87 24.66
CA ALA A 38 1.45 9.77 23.43
C ALA A 38 1.32 8.27 23.07
N PRO A 39 0.10 7.74 22.81
CA PRO A 39 -0.04 6.37 22.36
C PRO A 39 0.84 6.24 21.12
N GLN A 40 1.88 5.42 21.21
CA GLN A 40 2.69 5.15 20.04
C GLN A 40 1.73 4.50 19.05
N ALA A 41 1.46 5.16 17.92
CA ALA A 41 0.79 4.51 16.81
C ALA A 41 1.50 3.17 16.63
N PRO A 42 0.77 2.03 16.66
CA PRO A 42 1.40 0.72 16.71
C PRO A 42 2.37 0.67 15.54
N GLN A 43 3.65 0.73 15.88
CA GLN A 43 4.67 0.78 14.87
C GLN A 43 4.73 -0.65 14.35
N ASN A 44 4.53 -0.80 13.05
CA ASN A 44 5.04 -1.94 12.31
C ASN A 44 6.58 -1.88 12.41
N LEU A 45 7.10 -2.16 13.60
CA LEU A 45 8.49 -2.45 13.82
C LEU A 45 8.79 -3.70 12.99
N THR A 46 10.01 -3.77 12.51
CA THR A 46 10.57 -4.94 11.83
C THR A 46 10.73 -6.09 12.83
N ASN A 47 9.67 -6.49 13.52
CA ASN A 47 9.71 -7.66 14.38
C ASN A 47 9.44 -8.91 13.54
N ALA A 48 10.15 -9.99 13.88
CA ALA A 48 10.08 -11.28 13.21
C ALA A 48 8.66 -11.89 13.25
N THR A 49 7.79 -11.39 14.13
CA THR A 49 6.38 -11.77 14.23
C THR A 49 5.54 -10.90 13.32
N PHE A 50 5.40 -11.33 12.07
CA PHE A 50 4.57 -10.65 11.08
C PHE A 50 3.09 -10.87 11.38
N THR A 51 2.47 -9.98 12.16
CA THR A 51 1.01 -9.93 12.30
C THR A 51 0.44 -9.02 11.21
N PRO A 52 -0.38 -9.54 10.27
CA PRO A 52 -1.01 -8.70 9.26
C PRO A 52 -2.09 -7.80 9.89
N ALA A 53 -2.39 -6.67 9.24
CA ALA A 53 -3.51 -5.79 9.57
C ALA A 53 -3.49 -5.23 11.02
N VAL A 54 -2.33 -4.81 11.52
CA VAL A 54 -2.17 -4.29 12.90
C VAL A 54 -3.02 -3.06 13.26
N LEU A 55 -3.60 -2.38 12.26
CA LEU A 55 -4.47 -1.20 12.42
C LEU A 55 -5.95 -1.53 12.22
N GLU A 56 -6.32 -2.80 12.11
CA GLU A 56 -7.68 -3.25 11.83
C GLU A 56 -8.70 -2.67 12.82
N GLU A 57 -8.47 -2.81 14.12
CA GLU A 57 -9.39 -2.31 15.16
C GLU A 57 -9.50 -0.79 15.19
N LEU A 58 -8.40 -0.08 14.91
CA LEU A 58 -8.42 1.38 14.80
C LEU A 58 -9.25 1.82 13.60
N THR A 59 -9.11 1.14 12.47
CA THR A 59 -9.89 1.39 11.25
C THR A 59 -11.38 1.13 11.49
N ALA A 60 -11.70 0.01 12.13
CA ALA A 60 -13.08 -0.35 12.48
C ALA A 60 -13.72 0.66 13.45
N GLY A 61 -12.95 1.17 14.42
CA GLY A 61 -13.39 2.22 15.33
C GLY A 61 -13.76 3.51 14.60
N ILE A 62 -12.92 3.94 13.66
CA ILE A 62 -13.17 5.13 12.82
C ILE A 62 -14.41 4.90 11.95
N LYS A 63 -14.52 3.74 11.30
CA LYS A 63 -15.63 3.40 10.40
C LYS A 63 -17.00 3.46 11.09
N LYS A 64 -17.07 3.19 12.40
CA LYS A 64 -18.32 3.30 13.19
C LYS A 64 -18.84 4.72 13.35
N VAL A 65 -17.97 5.74 13.27
CA VAL A 65 -18.32 7.13 13.60
C VAL A 65 -18.31 8.08 12.41
N VAL A 66 -17.80 7.64 11.26
CA VAL A 66 -17.75 8.46 10.04
C VAL A 66 -18.70 7.95 8.97
N THR A 67 -19.25 8.87 8.17
CA THR A 67 -20.12 8.56 7.02
C THR A 67 -19.35 8.46 5.71
N VAL A 68 -18.14 9.03 5.65
CA VAL A 68 -17.26 8.97 4.48
C VAL A 68 -16.57 7.60 4.38
N PRO A 69 -16.17 7.16 3.17
CA PRO A 69 -15.41 5.93 3.01
C PRO A 69 -14.08 5.93 3.77
N VAL A 70 -13.73 4.79 4.38
CA VAL A 70 -12.52 4.58 5.18
C VAL A 70 -11.61 3.58 4.48
N ILE A 71 -10.34 3.96 4.33
CA ILE A 71 -9.30 3.13 3.70
C ILE A 71 -8.37 2.58 4.78
N ALA A 72 -8.20 1.26 4.84
CA ALA A 72 -7.30 0.60 5.78
C ALA A 72 -5.87 0.52 5.24
N VAL A 73 -4.88 0.67 6.14
CA VAL A 73 -3.46 0.41 5.88
C VAL A 73 -2.90 -0.44 7.02
N GLY A 74 -1.69 -0.99 6.86
CA GLY A 74 -0.99 -1.69 7.96
C GLY A 74 -0.46 -3.07 7.59
N LYS A 75 0.19 -3.19 6.42
CA LYS A 75 0.77 -4.45 5.92
C LYS A 75 -0.26 -5.58 5.89
N ILE A 76 -1.38 -5.29 5.22
CA ILE A 76 -2.55 -6.17 5.09
C ILE A 76 -2.26 -7.20 3.99
N THR A 77 -2.44 -8.49 4.29
CA THR A 77 -2.36 -9.57 3.29
C THR A 77 -3.67 -9.67 2.50
N PRO A 78 -3.71 -10.32 1.33
CA PRO A 78 -4.94 -10.50 0.57
C PRO A 78 -6.07 -11.11 1.40
N GLU A 79 -5.78 -12.15 2.19
CA GLU A 79 -6.76 -12.84 3.03
C GLU A 79 -7.27 -11.97 4.17
N ALA A 80 -6.38 -11.20 4.80
CA ALA A 80 -6.78 -10.25 5.84
C ALA A 80 -7.60 -9.09 5.25
N GLY A 81 -7.24 -8.63 4.05
CA GLY A 81 -7.96 -7.58 3.33
C GLY A 81 -9.39 -8.01 2.99
N GLU A 82 -9.56 -9.20 2.43
CA GLU A 82 -10.88 -9.77 2.12
C GLU A 82 -11.75 -9.85 3.38
N ARG A 83 -11.21 -10.43 4.47
CA ARG A 83 -11.91 -10.51 5.76
C ARG A 83 -12.34 -9.13 6.27
N MET A 84 -11.45 -8.13 6.21
CA MET A 84 -11.76 -6.77 6.67
C MET A 84 -12.88 -6.12 5.86
N LEU A 85 -12.95 -6.38 4.56
CA LEU A 85 -14.02 -5.87 3.68
C LEU A 85 -15.35 -6.59 3.96
N GLU A 86 -15.34 -7.92 4.08
CA GLU A 86 -16.52 -8.73 4.42
C GLU A 86 -17.11 -8.31 5.77
N GLU A 87 -16.26 -8.08 6.78
CA GLU A 87 -16.65 -7.64 8.12
C GLU A 87 -16.97 -6.14 8.21
N LYS A 88 -16.92 -5.41 7.08
CA LYS A 88 -17.17 -3.95 7.00
C LYS A 88 -16.29 -3.12 7.95
N LYS A 89 -15.08 -3.61 8.24
CA LYS A 89 -14.08 -2.90 9.05
C LYS A 89 -13.37 -1.80 8.25
N ALA A 90 -13.41 -1.88 6.93
CA ALA A 90 -12.95 -0.87 5.98
C ALA A 90 -13.80 -0.92 4.70
N ASP A 91 -13.78 0.16 3.90
CA ASP A 91 -14.40 0.16 2.56
C ASP A 91 -13.39 -0.14 1.46
N LEU A 92 -12.11 0.17 1.71
CA LEU A 92 -11.01 -0.03 0.78
C LEU A 92 -9.76 -0.46 1.55
N ILE A 93 -8.90 -1.22 0.88
CA ILE A 93 -7.59 -1.62 1.39
C ILE A 93 -6.51 -0.91 0.59
N ALA A 94 -5.66 -0.13 1.26
CA ALA A 94 -4.52 0.51 0.64
C ALA A 94 -3.27 -0.36 0.76
N ILE A 95 -2.72 -0.71 -0.41
CA ILE A 95 -1.50 -1.50 -0.55
C ILE A 95 -0.35 -0.55 -0.90
N GLY A 96 0.61 -0.41 0.02
CA GLY A 96 1.79 0.43 -0.16
C GLY A 96 3.03 -0.39 -0.51
N LYS A 97 3.82 -0.73 0.51
CA LYS A 97 5.13 -1.41 0.34
C LYS A 97 5.07 -2.75 -0.40
N ALA A 98 3.93 -3.44 -0.43
CA ALA A 98 3.81 -4.67 -1.22
C ALA A 98 3.86 -4.38 -2.73
N LEU A 99 3.32 -3.25 -3.22
CA LEU A 99 3.47 -2.82 -4.62
C LEU A 99 4.92 -2.47 -4.98
N LEU A 100 5.68 -1.93 -4.02
CA LEU A 100 7.11 -1.67 -4.21
C LEU A 100 7.92 -2.97 -4.32
N ALA A 101 7.53 -4.00 -3.57
CA ALA A 101 8.15 -5.31 -3.61
C ALA A 101 7.71 -6.13 -4.83
N ASP A 102 6.48 -5.96 -5.29
CA ASP A 102 5.89 -6.73 -6.38
C ASP A 102 4.94 -5.83 -7.20
N PRO A 103 5.38 -5.32 -8.35
CA PRO A 103 4.53 -4.51 -9.23
C PRO A 103 3.29 -5.26 -9.73
N GLU A 104 3.36 -6.59 -9.82
CA GLU A 104 2.28 -7.46 -10.30
C GLU A 104 1.37 -7.94 -9.15
N PHE A 105 1.55 -7.45 -7.93
CA PHE A 105 0.82 -7.88 -6.74
C PHE A 105 -0.70 -7.93 -6.96
N LEU A 106 -1.31 -6.85 -7.47
CA LEU A 106 -2.76 -6.78 -7.67
C LEU A 106 -3.23 -7.74 -8.77
N ASN A 107 -2.46 -7.89 -9.85
CA ASN A 107 -2.77 -8.83 -10.91
C ASN A 107 -2.70 -10.28 -10.40
N LYS A 108 -1.69 -10.60 -9.59
CA LYS A 108 -1.54 -11.92 -8.96
C LYS A 108 -2.70 -12.22 -8.01
N VAL A 109 -3.06 -11.28 -7.14
CA VAL A 109 -4.23 -11.39 -6.25
C VAL A 109 -5.51 -11.63 -7.06
N ALA A 110 -5.78 -10.80 -8.07
CA ALA A 110 -6.98 -10.94 -8.92
C ALA A 110 -7.03 -12.27 -9.68
N SER A 111 -5.87 -12.84 -10.03
CA SER A 111 -5.76 -14.14 -10.71
C SER A 111 -5.66 -15.36 -9.78
N GLY A 112 -5.69 -15.16 -8.46
CA GLY A 112 -5.56 -16.22 -7.47
C GLY A 112 -4.15 -16.82 -7.32
N ARG A 113 -3.13 -16.22 -7.93
CA ARG A 113 -1.72 -16.66 -7.85
C ARG A 113 -1.03 -16.07 -6.61
N LEU A 114 -1.52 -16.43 -5.42
CA LEU A 114 -1.04 -15.85 -4.16
C LEU A 114 0.39 -16.31 -3.82
N GLU A 115 0.75 -17.53 -4.21
CA GLU A 115 2.06 -18.14 -4.04
C GLU A 115 3.16 -17.48 -4.87
N ASP A 116 2.80 -16.81 -5.98
CA ASP A 116 3.74 -16.09 -6.86
C ASP A 116 4.05 -14.68 -6.36
N ILE A 117 3.38 -14.22 -5.29
CA ILE A 117 3.57 -12.89 -4.74
C ILE A 117 4.94 -12.79 -4.07
N THR A 118 5.72 -11.78 -4.44
CA THR A 118 6.98 -11.46 -3.76
C THR A 118 6.68 -10.65 -2.49
N PRO A 119 6.84 -11.22 -1.28
CA PRO A 119 6.39 -10.57 -0.06
C PRO A 119 7.33 -9.43 0.36
N CYS A 120 6.75 -8.33 0.84
CA CYS A 120 7.52 -7.28 1.49
C CYS A 120 8.07 -7.77 2.84
N ILE A 121 9.39 -7.83 2.97
CA ILE A 121 10.07 -8.23 4.21
C ILE A 121 10.05 -7.15 5.30
N GLY A 122 9.57 -5.94 4.98
CA GLY A 122 9.47 -4.86 5.96
C GLY A 122 10.80 -4.22 6.35
N CYS A 123 11.87 -4.37 5.57
CA CYS A 123 13.22 -3.85 5.88
C CYS A 123 13.35 -2.32 6.04
N MET A 124 12.31 -1.56 5.67
CA MET A 124 12.26 -0.09 5.73
C MET A 124 13.25 0.69 4.85
N GLU A 125 14.13 0.03 4.08
CA GLU A 125 15.07 0.71 3.16
C GLU A 125 14.37 1.75 2.26
N CYS A 126 13.23 1.39 1.65
CA CYS A 126 12.48 2.31 0.79
C CYS A 126 11.95 3.56 1.51
N ARG A 127 11.73 3.48 2.84
CA ARG A 127 11.38 4.63 3.66
C ARG A 127 12.63 5.45 3.98
N ASP A 128 13.74 4.78 4.26
CA ASP A 128 14.97 5.43 4.68
C ASP A 128 15.61 6.20 3.52
N ASP A 129 15.55 5.64 2.30
CA ASP A 129 15.87 6.36 1.06
C ASP A 129 15.03 7.63 0.89
N LEU A 130 13.70 7.53 1.06
CA LEU A 130 12.79 8.68 0.95
C LEU A 130 13.07 9.78 1.99
N ARG A 131 13.71 9.43 3.11
CA ARG A 131 14.06 10.37 4.18
C ARG A 131 15.48 10.91 4.05
N ASN A 132 16.28 10.37 3.14
CA ASN A 132 17.64 10.81 2.91
C ASN A 132 17.68 11.79 1.73
N PRO A 133 17.97 13.09 1.96
CA PRO A 133 18.02 14.08 0.89
C PRO A 133 19.16 13.85 -0.12
N GLU A 134 20.16 13.04 0.22
CA GLU A 134 21.28 12.70 -0.67
C GLU A 134 20.93 11.57 -1.65
N VAL A 135 19.84 10.84 -1.41
CA VAL A 135 19.41 9.72 -2.26
C VAL A 135 18.35 10.22 -3.25
N ILE A 136 18.58 9.94 -4.54
CA ILE A 136 17.60 10.18 -5.59
C ILE A 136 16.83 8.89 -5.85
N GLY A 137 15.52 8.90 -5.56
CA GLY A 137 14.63 7.76 -5.75
C GLY A 137 14.48 6.88 -4.52
N ILE A 138 13.98 5.66 -4.71
CA ILE A 138 13.78 4.66 -3.65
C ILE A 138 14.26 3.29 -4.13
N ARG A 139 14.78 2.48 -3.21
CA ARG A 139 15.19 1.10 -3.47
C ARG A 139 14.43 0.11 -2.62
N CYS A 140 14.36 -1.13 -3.08
CA CYS A 140 13.76 -2.24 -2.35
C CYS A 140 14.74 -3.40 -2.28
N GLN A 141 14.89 -3.99 -1.09
CA GLN A 141 15.81 -5.13 -0.87
C GLN A 141 15.37 -6.41 -1.62
N VAL A 142 14.08 -6.56 -1.90
CA VAL A 142 13.54 -7.74 -2.61
C VAL A 142 13.23 -7.47 -4.08
N ASN A 143 13.08 -6.21 -4.47
CA ASN A 143 12.82 -5.80 -5.85
C ASN A 143 13.93 -4.85 -6.32
N ALA A 144 14.96 -5.42 -6.94
CA ALA A 144 16.10 -4.67 -7.45
C ALA A 144 15.74 -3.74 -8.62
N ALA A 145 14.60 -3.98 -9.29
CA ALA A 145 14.13 -3.15 -10.40
C ALA A 145 13.42 -1.87 -9.96
N LEU A 146 13.04 -1.74 -8.68
CA LEU A 146 12.33 -0.56 -8.18
C LEU A 146 13.17 0.71 -8.37
N GLY A 147 12.59 1.72 -9.02
CA GLY A 147 13.26 2.99 -9.36
C GLY A 147 14.24 2.88 -10.54
N ARG A 148 14.34 1.70 -11.16
CA ARG A 148 15.21 1.36 -12.31
C ARG A 148 14.44 0.51 -13.32
N GLU A 149 13.15 0.76 -13.47
CA GLU A 149 12.23 -0.07 -14.24
C GLU A 149 12.64 -0.11 -15.73
N GLU A 150 13.10 1.02 -16.26
CA GLU A 150 13.60 1.12 -17.64
C GLU A 150 14.93 0.36 -17.85
N GLU A 151 15.86 0.46 -16.90
CA GLU A 151 17.15 -0.26 -16.95
C GLU A 151 16.96 -1.78 -16.81
N SER A 152 15.96 -2.18 -16.03
CA SER A 152 15.69 -3.59 -15.68
C SER A 152 14.76 -4.29 -16.66
N LYS A 153 14.45 -3.66 -17.80
CA LYS A 153 13.53 -4.20 -18.79
C LYS A 153 14.09 -5.48 -19.42
N ILE A 154 13.44 -6.60 -19.15
CA ILE A 154 13.80 -7.89 -19.73
C ILE A 154 13.34 -7.92 -21.19
N VAL A 155 14.31 -7.88 -22.11
CA VAL A 155 14.06 -8.03 -23.55
C VAL A 155 14.42 -9.44 -24.02
N PRO A 156 13.73 -10.00 -25.02
CA PRO A 156 14.11 -11.27 -25.62
C PRO A 156 15.58 -11.23 -26.08
N ALA A 157 16.34 -12.25 -25.73
CA ALA A 157 17.74 -12.36 -26.16
C ALA A 157 17.80 -12.51 -27.69
N LYS A 158 18.77 -11.82 -28.33
CA LYS A 158 18.97 -11.88 -29.79
C LYS A 158 19.21 -13.29 -30.34
N LYS A 159 19.75 -14.19 -29.52
CA LYS A 159 19.98 -15.59 -29.87
C LYS A 159 19.40 -16.47 -28.77
N SER A 160 18.50 -17.38 -29.14
CA SER A 160 17.99 -18.39 -28.22
C SER A 160 19.14 -19.29 -27.77
N ARG A 161 19.30 -19.50 -26.45
CA ARG A 161 20.16 -20.57 -25.95
C ARG A 161 19.46 -21.91 -26.15
N VAL A 162 20.20 -22.88 -26.68
CA VAL A 162 19.78 -24.28 -26.70
C VAL A 162 19.70 -24.74 -25.24
N LYS A 163 18.57 -25.31 -24.82
CA LYS A 163 18.46 -25.95 -23.51
C LYS A 163 19.47 -27.10 -23.48
N LEU A 164 20.47 -27.04 -22.61
CA LEU A 164 21.29 -28.21 -22.27
C LEU A 164 20.32 -29.27 -21.74
N GLY A 165 20.21 -30.38 -22.46
CA GLY A 165 19.31 -31.47 -22.12
C GLY A 165 19.58 -31.96 -20.70
N THR A 166 18.53 -32.02 -19.89
CA THR A 166 18.44 -32.84 -18.68
C THR A 166 18.52 -34.31 -19.02
#